data_AF-A0A953SM04-F1
#
_entry.id   AF-A0A953SM04-F1
#
_cell.length_a   1.000
_cell.length_b   1.000
_cell.length_c   1.000
_cell.angle_alpha   90.00
_cell.angle_beta   90.00
_cell.angle_gamma   90.00
#
_symmetry.space_group_name_H-M   'P 1'
#
loop_
_entity.id
_entity.type
_entity.pdbx_description
1 polymer ?
#
loop_
_entity_poly.entity_id
_entity_poly.type
_entity_poly.pdbx_seq_one_letter_code
_entity_poly.pdbx_strand_id
1 'polypeptide(L)'
;GLGFGSQYHNAFKNDLRGAVFAEAGGGSPNMSSLAAAVNGTGGSIRSGAFNYFELHDDAWPLNGHERAVREWNPSDPDSNESRGLQTLANGLTITSQGVPAILQGTEWLEDDGWESSKIDWSHKTTYAGVFAFYSDLIALRTSKPALYAESPINVYHVNEGNDVMAFERWGDDGRSFVIVANISNNSQGSYLLGLPRAGEWGVVINNDAAEYGGNGVGTSGTFQTEATPRDGFDQRATLSIPAYGFMVLQHEPEFDGCNDADLAEPLGVLDLADISAFAAGFLSQDPATDLNGDGVWDLNDISAFVAAFLAGCP
;
A
#
# COMPACT_ATOMS: atom_id res chain seq x y z
N GLY A 1 -24.92 -21.17 6.17
CA GLY A 1 -23.50 -21.59 6.18
C GLY A 1 -23.15 -22.19 7.54
N LEU A 2 -21.89 -22.59 7.74
CA LEU A 2 -21.40 -23.23 8.97
C LEU A 2 -21.18 -22.26 10.17
N GLY A 3 -21.44 -20.96 9.99
CA GLY A 3 -21.39 -19.97 11.08
C GLY A 3 -20.02 -19.34 11.35
N PHE A 4 -18.99 -19.65 10.56
CA PHE A 4 -17.68 -19.00 10.67
C PHE A 4 -17.69 -17.56 10.13
N GLY A 5 -17.02 -16.65 10.83
CA GLY A 5 -16.84 -15.25 10.39
C GLY A 5 -15.70 -15.06 9.39
N SER A 6 -14.79 -16.02 9.29
CA SER A 6 -13.68 -16.02 8.33
C SER A 6 -13.30 -17.44 7.90
N GLN A 7 -12.58 -17.55 6.78
CA GLN A 7 -12.01 -18.81 6.30
C GLN A 7 -10.70 -18.59 5.54
N TYR A 8 -9.81 -19.58 5.60
CA TYR A 8 -8.58 -19.60 4.83
C TYR A 8 -8.84 -19.40 3.33
N HIS A 9 -8.13 -18.46 2.74
CA HIS A 9 -8.22 -18.18 1.32
C HIS A 9 -7.09 -18.90 0.57
N ASN A 10 -7.29 -20.21 0.31
CA ASN A 10 -6.26 -21.05 -0.29
C ASN A 10 -5.84 -20.59 -1.69
N ALA A 11 -6.74 -20.01 -2.49
CA ALA A 11 -6.39 -19.47 -3.80
C ALA A 11 -5.38 -18.32 -3.69
N PHE A 12 -5.64 -17.34 -2.81
CA PHE A 12 -4.67 -16.27 -2.50
C PHE A 12 -3.31 -16.82 -2.11
N LYS A 13 -3.26 -17.74 -1.14
CA LYS A 13 -2.00 -18.34 -0.71
C LYS A 13 -1.28 -19.02 -1.87
N ASN A 14 -1.97 -19.89 -2.60
CA ASN A 14 -1.35 -20.72 -3.63
C ASN A 14 -0.86 -19.89 -4.81
N ASP A 15 -1.64 -18.90 -5.25
CA ASP A 15 -1.30 -18.09 -6.41
C ASP A 15 -0.21 -17.05 -6.07
N LEU A 16 -0.24 -16.47 -4.86
CA LEU A 16 0.84 -15.61 -4.38
C LEU A 16 2.15 -16.37 -4.19
N ARG A 17 2.11 -17.53 -3.50
CA ARG A 17 3.31 -18.38 -3.38
C ARG A 17 3.79 -18.85 -4.73
N GLY A 18 2.89 -19.26 -5.62
CA GLY A 18 3.22 -19.71 -6.97
C GLY A 18 3.98 -18.64 -7.77
N ALA A 19 3.52 -17.38 -7.73
CA ALA A 19 4.18 -16.27 -8.40
C ALA A 19 5.57 -15.98 -7.81
N VAL A 20 5.68 -15.88 -6.48
CA VAL A 20 6.93 -15.53 -5.79
C VAL A 20 7.98 -16.64 -5.89
N PHE A 21 7.59 -17.91 -5.73
CA PHE A 21 8.51 -19.05 -5.88
C PHE A 21 8.90 -19.31 -7.34
N ALA A 22 8.03 -18.96 -8.30
CA ALA A 22 8.42 -19.01 -9.71
C ALA A 22 9.57 -18.03 -9.97
N GLU A 23 9.46 -16.77 -9.52
CA GLU A 23 10.54 -15.79 -9.68
C GLU A 23 11.83 -16.22 -8.96
N ALA A 24 11.74 -16.61 -7.68
CA ALA A 24 12.91 -17.05 -6.90
C ALA A 24 13.63 -18.25 -7.54
N GLY A 25 12.89 -19.10 -8.27
CA GLY A 25 13.44 -20.23 -9.03
C GLY A 25 13.96 -19.88 -10.42
N GLY A 26 13.96 -18.60 -10.83
CA GLY A 26 14.30 -18.14 -12.18
C GLY A 26 13.26 -18.49 -13.25
N GLY A 27 12.03 -18.77 -12.83
CA GLY A 27 10.87 -19.07 -13.67
C GLY A 27 10.09 -17.81 -14.07
N SER A 28 8.83 -18.01 -14.47
CA SER A 28 7.94 -16.91 -14.85
C SER A 28 6.69 -16.91 -13.95
N PRO A 29 6.46 -15.82 -13.18
CA PRO A 29 5.24 -15.64 -12.40
C PRO A 29 3.96 -15.73 -13.24
N ASN A 30 2.88 -16.23 -12.64
CA ASN A 30 1.55 -16.19 -13.26
C ASN A 30 0.75 -15.00 -12.70
N MET A 31 0.96 -13.83 -13.29
CA MET A 31 0.39 -12.57 -12.80
C MET A 31 -1.14 -12.55 -12.88
N SER A 32 -1.75 -13.19 -13.88
CA SER A 32 -3.21 -13.28 -14.04
C SER A 32 -3.85 -14.08 -12.91
N SER A 33 -3.23 -15.18 -12.48
CA SER A 33 -3.73 -15.98 -11.36
C SER A 33 -3.57 -15.21 -10.05
N LEU A 34 -2.43 -14.57 -9.84
CA LEU A 34 -2.21 -13.69 -8.70
C LEU A 34 -3.24 -12.55 -8.65
N ALA A 35 -3.47 -11.87 -9.77
CA ALA A 35 -4.46 -10.81 -9.90
C ALA A 35 -5.88 -11.30 -9.58
N ALA A 36 -6.27 -12.48 -10.09
CA ALA A 36 -7.56 -13.08 -9.79
C ALA A 36 -7.72 -13.43 -8.30
N ALA A 37 -6.63 -13.84 -7.66
CA ALA A 37 -6.60 -14.18 -6.24
C ALA A 37 -6.69 -12.92 -5.35
N VAL A 38 -5.97 -11.85 -5.71
CA VAL A 38 -6.05 -10.53 -5.04
C VAL A 38 -7.43 -9.89 -5.22
N ASN A 39 -8.00 -9.94 -6.43
CA ASN A 39 -9.30 -9.33 -6.74
C ASN A 39 -10.52 -10.09 -6.16
N GLY A 40 -10.30 -11.23 -5.49
CA GLY A 40 -11.32 -11.98 -4.76
C GLY A 40 -12.32 -12.73 -5.64
N THR A 41 -11.85 -13.55 -6.59
CA THR A 41 -12.70 -14.32 -7.54
C THR A 41 -13.52 -15.49 -6.95
N GLY A 42 -13.59 -15.65 -5.63
CA GLY A 42 -14.49 -16.59 -4.96
C GLY A 42 -15.68 -15.88 -4.30
N GLY A 43 -16.89 -16.05 -4.86
CA GLY A 43 -18.14 -15.32 -4.54
C GLY A 43 -18.72 -15.41 -3.11
N SER A 44 -17.91 -15.58 -2.07
CA SER A 44 -18.36 -15.52 -0.67
C SER A 44 -17.34 -14.97 0.33
N ILE A 45 -16.15 -14.54 -0.10
CA ILE A 45 -15.02 -14.32 0.83
C ILE A 45 -14.37 -12.94 0.69
N ARG A 46 -15.14 -11.86 0.56
CA ARG A 46 -14.54 -10.52 0.47
C ARG A 46 -14.05 -10.02 1.85
N SER A 47 -14.93 -9.87 2.83
CA SER A 47 -14.52 -9.45 4.18
C SER A 47 -14.04 -10.58 5.09
N GLY A 48 -14.48 -11.83 4.84
CA GLY A 48 -14.14 -13.00 5.66
C GLY A 48 -12.91 -13.78 5.19
N ALA A 49 -12.14 -13.29 4.22
CA ALA A 49 -10.97 -14.02 3.73
C ALA A 49 -9.85 -13.92 4.76
N PHE A 50 -9.22 -15.04 5.07
CA PHE A 50 -7.99 -15.07 5.84
C PHE A 50 -6.83 -15.32 4.87
N ASN A 51 -6.13 -14.23 4.54
CA ASN A 51 -5.03 -14.21 3.57
C ASN A 51 -3.70 -14.32 4.30
N TYR A 52 -2.78 -15.09 3.74
CA TYR A 52 -1.42 -15.21 4.25
C TYR A 52 -0.48 -15.68 3.16
N PHE A 53 0.81 -15.36 3.29
CA PHE A 53 1.86 -15.86 2.41
C PHE A 53 2.54 -17.13 2.97
N GLU A 54 2.83 -17.11 4.27
CA GLU A 54 3.46 -18.22 5.00
C GLU A 54 2.85 -18.28 6.41
N LEU A 55 2.52 -19.50 6.85
CA LEU A 55 2.19 -19.84 8.23
C LEU A 55 3.01 -21.05 8.66
N HIS A 56 2.89 -21.46 9.92
CA HIS A 56 3.74 -22.50 10.50
C HIS A 56 3.71 -23.82 9.71
N ASP A 57 2.56 -24.23 9.17
CA ASP A 57 2.45 -25.45 8.35
C ASP A 57 3.22 -25.36 7.03
N ASP A 58 3.35 -24.15 6.46
CA ASP A 58 4.07 -23.86 5.22
C ASP A 58 5.58 -23.64 5.44
N ALA A 59 6.04 -23.63 6.70
CA ALA A 59 7.45 -23.52 7.10
C ALA A 59 7.93 -24.73 7.95
N TRP A 60 7.14 -25.81 7.97
CA TRP A 60 7.38 -26.96 8.84
C TRP A 60 8.27 -28.02 8.15
N PRO A 61 9.44 -28.40 8.73
CA PRO A 61 10.37 -29.34 8.09
C PRO A 61 9.81 -30.73 7.81
N LEU A 62 8.92 -31.27 8.65
CA LEU A 62 8.26 -32.57 8.36
C LEU A 62 7.31 -32.51 7.15
N ASN A 63 6.90 -31.32 6.71
CA ASN A 63 6.16 -31.13 5.48
C ASN A 63 7.09 -30.91 4.27
N GLY A 64 8.41 -30.99 4.47
CA GLY A 64 9.43 -30.75 3.44
C GLY A 64 9.71 -29.27 3.18
N HIS A 65 9.33 -28.40 4.12
CA HIS A 65 9.40 -26.94 3.98
C HIS A 65 10.29 -26.30 5.04
N GLU A 66 10.84 -25.13 4.72
CA GLU A 66 11.55 -24.25 5.64
C GLU A 66 10.96 -22.84 5.55
N ARG A 67 11.56 -21.88 6.25
CA ARG A 67 11.25 -20.46 6.03
C ARG A 67 11.46 -20.13 4.55
N ALA A 68 10.51 -19.44 3.92
CA ALA A 68 10.56 -19.16 2.48
C ALA A 68 11.89 -18.54 2.04
N VAL A 69 12.46 -17.67 2.87
CA VAL A 69 13.77 -17.03 2.61
C VAL A 69 14.93 -18.03 2.49
N ARG A 70 14.89 -19.15 3.24
CA ARG A 70 15.83 -20.27 3.08
C ARG A 70 15.50 -21.14 1.88
N GLU A 71 14.23 -21.34 1.56
CA GLU A 71 13.84 -22.11 0.37
C GLU A 71 14.29 -21.42 -0.93
N TRP A 72 14.20 -20.09 -0.99
CA TRP A 72 14.64 -19.30 -2.14
C TRP A 72 16.16 -19.25 -2.26
N ASN A 73 16.86 -18.95 -1.17
CA ASN A 73 18.31 -18.83 -1.18
C ASN A 73 18.92 -19.44 0.10
N PRO A 74 19.19 -20.76 0.11
CA PRO A 74 19.73 -21.44 1.28
C PRO A 74 21.13 -20.95 1.71
N SER A 75 21.88 -20.33 0.78
CA SER A 75 23.23 -19.83 1.04
C SER A 75 23.27 -18.39 1.55
N ASP A 76 22.24 -17.60 1.27
CA ASP A 76 22.14 -16.18 1.57
C ASP A 76 20.66 -15.78 1.77
N PRO A 77 20.01 -16.28 2.84
CA PRO A 77 18.58 -16.10 3.07
C PRO A 77 18.19 -14.65 3.37
N ASP A 78 19.15 -13.79 3.69
CA ASP A 78 18.95 -12.35 3.82
C ASP A 78 19.47 -11.57 2.61
N SER A 79 19.60 -12.18 1.43
CA SER A 79 19.91 -11.47 0.20
C SER A 79 18.90 -10.36 -0.12
N ASN A 80 19.28 -9.42 -1.02
CA ASN A 80 18.35 -8.38 -1.51
C ASN A 80 17.09 -8.98 -2.14
N GLU A 81 17.23 -10.11 -2.85
CA GLU A 81 16.12 -10.86 -3.42
C GLU A 81 15.19 -11.39 -2.33
N SER A 82 15.73 -12.10 -1.34
CA SER A 82 14.93 -12.67 -0.25
C SER A 82 14.19 -11.59 0.54
N ARG A 83 14.85 -10.46 0.83
CA ARG A 83 14.20 -9.30 1.47
C ARG A 83 13.10 -8.70 0.62
N GLY A 84 13.38 -8.46 -0.66
CA GLY A 84 12.43 -7.87 -1.60
C GLY A 84 11.20 -8.75 -1.78
N LEU A 85 11.38 -10.04 -2.07
CA LEU A 85 10.29 -11.00 -2.25
C LEU A 85 9.47 -11.19 -0.96
N GLN A 86 10.10 -11.27 0.22
CA GLN A 86 9.38 -11.43 1.47
C GLN A 86 8.53 -10.20 1.81
N THR A 87 9.10 -9.00 1.69
CA THR A 87 8.38 -7.74 1.95
C THR A 87 7.31 -7.49 0.90
N LEU A 88 7.54 -7.83 -0.37
CA LEU A 88 6.54 -7.76 -1.43
C LEU A 88 5.36 -8.70 -1.16
N ALA A 89 5.62 -9.96 -0.87
CA ALA A 89 4.57 -10.95 -0.68
C ALA A 89 3.69 -10.63 0.54
N ASN A 90 4.31 -10.21 1.64
CA ASN A 90 3.56 -9.77 2.81
C ASN A 90 2.93 -8.40 2.62
N GLY A 91 3.54 -7.52 1.82
CA GLY A 91 2.96 -6.25 1.38
C GLY A 91 1.61 -6.46 0.69
N LEU A 92 1.58 -7.36 -0.30
CA LEU A 92 0.36 -7.78 -0.99
C LEU A 92 -0.65 -8.41 -0.01
N THR A 93 -0.19 -9.27 0.90
CA THR A 93 -1.04 -9.90 1.93
C THR A 93 -1.71 -8.85 2.82
N ILE A 94 -0.93 -7.90 3.35
CA ILE A 94 -1.40 -6.87 4.28
C ILE A 94 -2.24 -5.81 3.56
N THR A 95 -2.06 -5.55 2.28
CA THR A 95 -2.84 -4.52 1.57
C THR A 95 -4.02 -5.07 0.76
N SER A 96 -4.20 -6.39 0.73
CA SER A 96 -5.37 -7.02 0.11
C SER A 96 -6.62 -6.95 0.98
N GLN A 97 -7.78 -7.22 0.36
CA GLN A 97 -9.07 -7.36 1.04
C GLN A 97 -9.08 -8.63 1.92
N GLY A 98 -9.74 -8.60 3.07
CA GLY A 98 -9.73 -9.69 4.06
C GLY A 98 -8.78 -9.47 5.23
N VAL A 99 -8.72 -10.43 6.15
CA VAL A 99 -7.88 -10.45 7.35
C VAL A 99 -6.50 -11.02 6.98
N PRO A 100 -5.41 -10.24 7.10
CA PRO A 100 -4.06 -10.74 6.85
C PRO A 100 -3.53 -11.52 8.06
N ALA A 101 -2.63 -12.46 7.79
CA ALA A 101 -1.82 -13.10 8.81
C ALA A 101 -0.39 -13.31 8.31
N ILE A 102 0.54 -13.23 9.26
CA ILE A 102 1.96 -13.45 9.05
C ILE A 102 2.46 -14.46 10.08
N LEU A 103 3.47 -15.24 9.72
CA LEU A 103 4.14 -16.13 10.65
C LEU A 103 5.09 -15.32 11.55
N GLN A 104 5.17 -15.69 12.82
CA GLN A 104 6.12 -15.07 13.75
C GLN A 104 7.56 -15.18 13.23
N GLY A 105 8.29 -14.08 13.31
CA GLY A 105 9.66 -13.94 12.85
C GLY A 105 9.81 -13.52 11.38
N THR A 106 8.74 -13.61 10.58
CA THR A 106 8.75 -13.08 9.21
C THR A 106 9.04 -11.57 9.19
N GLU A 107 8.63 -10.84 10.22
CA GLU A 107 8.85 -9.39 10.37
C GLU A 107 10.32 -8.98 10.59
N TRP A 108 11.24 -9.94 10.74
CA TRP A 108 12.68 -9.69 10.84
C TRP A 108 13.51 -10.76 10.13
N LEU A 109 13.01 -11.36 9.04
CA LEU A 109 13.74 -12.37 8.25
C LEU A 109 14.22 -13.57 9.09
N GLU A 110 13.34 -14.11 9.94
CA GLU A 110 13.63 -15.41 10.57
C GLU A 110 13.88 -16.46 9.49
N ASP A 111 15.03 -17.10 9.57
CA ASP A 111 15.49 -18.10 8.63
C ASP A 111 15.66 -19.46 9.31
N ASP A 112 15.70 -19.53 10.65
CA ASP A 112 15.83 -20.81 11.35
C ASP A 112 14.62 -21.76 11.16
N GLY A 113 14.95 -23.05 11.03
CA GLY A 113 13.99 -24.13 10.91
C GLY A 113 13.18 -24.37 12.19
N TRP A 114 11.94 -24.81 12.03
CA TRP A 114 10.93 -24.86 13.10
C TRP A 114 11.18 -25.92 14.22
N GLU A 115 12.06 -26.91 14.01
CA GLU A 115 12.11 -28.11 14.87
C GLU A 115 12.82 -27.96 16.23
N SER A 116 13.65 -26.93 16.44
CA SER A 116 14.39 -26.78 17.71
C SER A 116 14.85 -25.38 18.08
N SER A 117 14.73 -24.41 17.18
CA SER A 117 15.15 -23.03 17.42
C SER A 117 14.00 -22.20 17.97
N LYS A 118 14.27 -21.46 19.06
CA LYS A 118 13.44 -20.31 19.39
C LYS A 118 13.71 -19.25 18.32
N ILE A 119 12.75 -18.35 18.12
CA ILE A 119 12.97 -17.11 17.37
C ILE A 119 14.29 -16.46 17.82
N ASP A 120 15.12 -16.06 16.86
CA ASP A 120 16.31 -15.26 17.14
C ASP A 120 15.92 -13.78 17.25
N TRP A 121 15.75 -13.30 18.48
CA TRP A 121 15.41 -11.91 18.74
C TRP A 121 16.50 -10.90 18.34
N SER A 122 17.73 -11.34 18.09
CA SER A 122 18.79 -10.46 17.60
C SER A 122 18.47 -9.93 16.19
N HIS A 123 17.72 -10.72 15.39
CA HIS A 123 17.29 -10.35 14.04
C HIS A 123 16.44 -9.09 14.02
N LYS A 124 15.66 -8.81 15.07
CA LYS A 124 14.92 -7.55 15.18
C LYS A 124 15.84 -6.33 15.15
N THR A 125 17.07 -6.45 15.67
CA THR A 125 18.07 -5.37 15.61
C THR A 125 18.86 -5.42 14.30
N THR A 126 19.29 -6.61 13.87
CA THR A 126 20.06 -6.81 12.63
C THR A 126 19.27 -6.35 11.40
N TYR A 127 17.99 -6.69 11.34
CA TYR A 127 17.05 -6.41 10.26
C TYR A 127 16.01 -5.37 10.69
N ALA A 128 16.44 -4.35 11.44
CA ALA A 128 15.58 -3.29 11.94
C ALA A 128 14.80 -2.55 10.82
N GLY A 129 15.39 -2.43 9.62
CA GLY A 129 14.71 -1.85 8.45
C GLY A 129 13.54 -2.71 7.96
N VAL A 130 13.72 -4.03 7.87
CA VAL A 130 12.62 -4.95 7.53
C VAL A 130 11.54 -4.87 8.60
N PHE A 131 11.91 -4.88 9.88
CA PHE A 131 10.95 -4.70 10.97
C PHE A 131 10.19 -3.37 10.88
N ALA A 132 10.86 -2.28 10.49
CA ALA A 132 10.23 -0.98 10.27
C ALA A 132 9.21 -1.03 9.12
N PHE A 133 9.51 -1.70 8.00
CA PHE A 133 8.57 -1.90 6.89
C PHE A 133 7.26 -2.53 7.37
N TYR A 134 7.34 -3.63 8.14
CA TYR A 134 6.13 -4.28 8.68
C TYR A 134 5.40 -3.38 9.66
N SER A 135 6.12 -2.72 10.56
CA SER A 135 5.54 -1.78 11.53
C SER A 135 4.76 -0.66 10.84
N ASP A 136 5.36 -0.02 9.85
CA ASP A 136 4.78 1.12 9.12
C ASP A 136 3.62 0.68 8.24
N LEU A 137 3.73 -0.46 7.55
CA LEU A 137 2.65 -0.98 6.73
C LEU A 137 1.43 -1.42 7.57
N ILE A 138 1.66 -2.00 8.75
CA ILE A 138 0.59 -2.33 9.71
C ILE A 138 -0.03 -1.04 10.26
N ALA A 139 0.77 -0.04 10.61
CA ALA A 139 0.27 1.26 11.04
C ALA A 139 -0.57 1.93 9.95
N LEU A 140 -0.14 1.88 8.69
CA LEU A 140 -0.88 2.37 7.55
C LEU A 140 -2.21 1.63 7.39
N ARG A 141 -2.19 0.29 7.37
CA ARG A 141 -3.43 -0.50 7.24
C ARG A 141 -4.42 -0.22 8.37
N THR A 142 -3.95 -0.11 9.60
CA THR A 142 -4.83 0.07 10.77
C THR A 142 -5.35 1.50 10.92
N SER A 143 -4.65 2.50 10.38
CA SER A 143 -5.07 3.91 10.42
C SER A 143 -5.91 4.36 9.23
N LYS A 144 -5.90 3.64 8.10
CA LYS A 144 -6.59 4.05 6.87
C LYS A 144 -7.79 3.16 6.57
N PRO A 145 -9.04 3.64 6.70
CA PRO A 145 -10.24 2.85 6.41
C PRO A 145 -10.26 2.23 5.01
N ALA A 146 -9.71 2.91 4.00
CA ALA A 146 -9.56 2.38 2.64
C ALA A 146 -8.81 1.03 2.56
N LEU A 147 -7.95 0.73 3.53
CA LEU A 147 -7.16 -0.51 3.57
C LEU A 147 -7.76 -1.60 4.49
N TYR A 148 -8.92 -1.35 5.10
CA TYR A 148 -9.59 -2.33 5.97
C TYR A 148 -10.05 -3.57 5.22
N ALA A 149 -10.45 -4.61 5.96
CA ALA A 149 -10.72 -5.93 5.40
C ALA A 149 -11.91 -5.93 4.44
N GLU A 150 -12.89 -5.06 4.64
CA GLU A 150 -14.12 -4.94 3.86
C GLU A 150 -14.03 -3.93 2.72
N SER A 151 -13.06 -3.03 2.78
CA SER A 151 -12.96 -1.91 1.83
C SER A 151 -12.76 -2.42 0.40
N PRO A 152 -13.36 -1.76 -0.60
CA PRO A 152 -13.28 -2.18 -2.00
C PRO A 152 -11.85 -2.40 -2.49
N ILE A 153 -11.75 -3.26 -3.52
CA ILE A 153 -10.51 -3.56 -4.23
C ILE A 153 -10.82 -3.64 -5.72
N ASN A 154 -9.90 -3.13 -6.55
CA ASN A 154 -9.95 -3.26 -8.00
C ASN A 154 -8.56 -3.53 -8.54
N VAL A 155 -8.27 -4.77 -8.91
CA VAL A 155 -7.06 -5.09 -9.68
C VAL A 155 -7.29 -4.68 -11.13
N TYR A 156 -6.65 -3.59 -11.55
CA TYR A 156 -6.90 -2.96 -12.85
C TYR A 156 -5.71 -3.03 -13.80
N HIS A 157 -4.51 -3.31 -13.29
CA HIS A 157 -3.30 -3.42 -14.08
C HIS A 157 -2.62 -4.76 -13.84
N VAL A 158 -2.39 -5.52 -14.91
CA VAL A 158 -1.67 -6.80 -14.90
C VAL A 158 -0.81 -6.86 -16.15
N ASN A 159 0.50 -7.04 -15.98
CA ASN A 159 1.47 -7.11 -17.05
C ASN A 159 2.41 -8.30 -16.88
N GLU A 160 2.07 -9.39 -17.56
CA GLU A 160 2.81 -10.66 -17.63
C GLU A 160 4.20 -10.54 -18.23
N GLY A 161 4.45 -9.54 -19.08
CA GLY A 161 5.75 -9.39 -19.72
C GLY A 161 6.82 -8.80 -18.81
N ASN A 162 6.39 -8.02 -17.80
CA ASN A 162 7.27 -7.31 -16.86
C ASN A 162 7.07 -7.78 -15.41
N ASP A 163 6.17 -8.73 -15.17
CA ASP A 163 5.73 -9.19 -13.84
C ASP A 163 5.29 -8.07 -12.90
N VAL A 164 4.53 -7.11 -13.45
CA VAL A 164 3.98 -5.97 -12.71
C VAL A 164 2.47 -6.09 -12.58
N MET A 165 1.95 -5.81 -11.39
CA MET A 165 0.52 -5.71 -11.09
C MET A 165 0.25 -4.46 -10.26
N ALA A 166 -0.90 -3.83 -10.48
CA ALA A 166 -1.39 -2.79 -9.59
C ALA A 166 -2.89 -2.91 -9.31
N PHE A 167 -3.27 -2.49 -8.11
CA PHE A 167 -4.67 -2.46 -7.69
C PHE A 167 -4.98 -1.26 -6.81
N GLU A 168 -6.23 -0.82 -6.90
CA GLU A 168 -6.77 0.26 -6.08
C GLU A 168 -7.45 -0.31 -4.84
N ARG A 169 -7.28 0.38 -3.70
CA ARG A 169 -8.09 0.29 -2.49
C ARG A 169 -8.62 1.69 -2.17
N TRP A 170 -9.90 1.82 -1.84
CA TRP A 170 -10.49 3.12 -1.50
C TRP A 170 -11.52 2.98 -0.38
N GLY A 171 -11.78 4.08 0.31
CA GLY A 171 -12.77 4.17 1.38
C GLY A 171 -13.79 5.26 1.12
N ASP A 172 -14.70 5.44 2.08
CA ASP A 172 -15.70 6.50 2.04
C ASP A 172 -15.09 7.89 2.35
N ASP A 173 -13.85 7.94 2.84
CA ASP A 173 -13.11 9.16 3.19
C ASP A 173 -12.47 9.86 1.98
N GLY A 174 -12.86 9.49 0.76
CA GLY A 174 -12.39 10.10 -0.48
C GLY A 174 -10.96 9.72 -0.90
N ARG A 175 -10.16 9.14 0.01
CA ARG A 175 -8.78 8.72 -0.26
C ARG A 175 -8.73 7.45 -1.11
N SER A 176 -7.76 7.41 -2.01
CA SER A 176 -7.45 6.25 -2.84
C SER A 176 -6.00 5.83 -2.65
N PHE A 177 -5.79 4.53 -2.52
CA PHE A 177 -4.48 3.92 -2.43
C PHE A 177 -4.27 3.02 -3.63
N VAL A 178 -3.15 3.18 -4.32
CA VAL A 178 -2.73 2.30 -5.39
C VAL A 178 -1.54 1.49 -4.91
N ILE A 179 -1.70 0.18 -4.88
CA ILE A 179 -0.64 -0.77 -4.55
C ILE A 179 -0.02 -1.22 -5.85
N VAL A 180 1.31 -1.15 -5.94
CA VAL A 180 2.09 -1.59 -7.10
C VAL A 180 3.06 -2.67 -6.65
N ALA A 181 3.05 -3.80 -7.36
CA ALA A 181 3.98 -4.90 -7.13
C ALA A 181 4.71 -5.26 -8.42
N ASN A 182 6.04 -5.23 -8.38
CA ASN A 182 6.93 -5.74 -9.41
C ASN A 182 7.61 -7.00 -8.87
N ILE A 183 7.17 -8.17 -9.30
CA ILE A 183 7.72 -9.44 -8.82
C ILE A 183 9.08 -9.70 -9.46
N SER A 184 9.34 -9.18 -10.67
CA SER A 184 10.59 -9.47 -11.37
C SER A 184 11.84 -8.96 -10.65
N ASN A 185 12.96 -9.62 -10.92
CA ASN A 185 14.31 -9.18 -10.57
C ASN A 185 14.80 -7.92 -11.34
N ASN A 186 13.97 -7.35 -12.21
CA ASN A 186 14.31 -6.20 -13.02
C ASN A 186 13.56 -4.95 -12.53
N SER A 187 14.32 -3.92 -12.17
CA SER A 187 13.73 -2.60 -11.87
C SER A 187 13.14 -1.97 -13.14
N GLN A 188 11.97 -1.38 -13.00
CA GLN A 188 11.27 -0.68 -14.07
C GLN A 188 11.52 0.83 -13.96
N GLY A 189 12.52 1.37 -14.65
CA GLY A 189 12.94 2.78 -14.46
C GLY A 189 12.03 3.85 -15.07
N SER A 190 11.11 3.48 -15.97
CA SER A 190 10.14 4.38 -16.61
C SER A 190 8.88 3.60 -16.96
N TYR A 191 8.10 3.31 -15.92
CA TYR A 191 6.89 2.51 -16.00
C TYR A 191 5.66 3.40 -16.02
N LEU A 192 4.93 3.38 -17.14
CA LEU A 192 3.64 4.05 -17.22
C LEU A 192 2.58 3.24 -16.47
N LEU A 193 1.82 3.90 -15.61
CA LEU A 193 0.72 3.29 -14.84
C LEU A 193 -0.49 4.22 -14.85
N GLY A 194 -1.68 3.69 -15.15
CA GLY A 194 -2.95 4.41 -14.99
C GLY A 194 -3.26 4.65 -13.52
N LEU A 195 -3.81 5.82 -13.19
CA LEU A 195 -4.20 6.19 -11.83
C LEU A 195 -5.68 6.58 -11.78
N PRO A 196 -6.43 6.16 -10.75
CA PRO A 196 -7.88 6.41 -10.69
C PRO A 196 -8.28 7.89 -10.59
N ARG A 197 -7.38 8.75 -10.10
CA ARG A 197 -7.64 10.15 -9.75
C ARG A 197 -6.55 11.06 -10.31
N ALA A 198 -6.96 12.28 -10.69
CA ALA A 198 -6.05 13.33 -11.12
C ALA A 198 -5.40 14.02 -9.91
N GLY A 199 -4.29 14.70 -10.15
CA GLY A 199 -3.62 15.56 -9.18
C GLY A 199 -2.40 14.89 -8.55
N GLU A 200 -2.13 15.24 -7.30
CA GLU A 200 -0.96 14.81 -6.56
C GLU A 200 -1.12 13.42 -5.95
N TRP A 201 -0.07 12.62 -6.05
CA TRP A 201 0.05 11.33 -5.38
C TRP A 201 1.36 11.29 -4.59
N GLY A 202 1.31 10.77 -3.38
CA GLY A 202 2.47 10.50 -2.54
C GLY A 202 2.87 9.03 -2.56
N VAL A 203 4.17 8.73 -2.50
CA VAL A 203 4.67 7.39 -2.21
C VAL A 203 4.80 7.24 -0.70
N VAL A 204 3.89 6.47 -0.08
CA VAL A 204 3.84 6.31 1.39
C VAL A 204 4.56 5.06 1.89
N ILE A 205 4.74 4.06 1.03
CA ILE A 205 5.59 2.88 1.28
C ILE A 205 6.34 2.55 -0.01
N ASN A 206 7.63 2.30 0.09
CA ASN A 206 8.46 1.66 -0.94
C ASN A 206 9.38 0.67 -0.23
N ASN A 207 9.23 -0.63 -0.45
CA ASN A 207 10.02 -1.64 0.27
C ASN A 207 11.53 -1.57 0.01
N ASP A 208 11.97 -0.94 -1.08
CA ASP A 208 13.40 -0.70 -1.35
C ASP A 208 13.89 0.64 -0.76
N ALA A 209 13.07 1.38 0.00
CA ALA A 209 13.52 2.59 0.69
C ALA A 209 14.65 2.30 1.70
N ALA A 210 15.52 3.30 1.91
CA ALA A 210 16.68 3.16 2.79
C ALA A 210 16.28 2.90 4.25
N GLU A 211 15.19 3.50 4.74
CA GLU A 211 14.65 3.20 6.08
C GLU A 211 14.23 1.74 6.26
N TYR A 212 13.92 1.03 5.18
CA TYR A 212 13.55 -0.38 5.19
C TYR A 212 14.71 -1.32 4.87
N GLY A 213 15.92 -0.78 4.72
CA GLY A 213 17.13 -1.55 4.41
C GLY A 213 17.32 -1.86 2.92
N GLY A 214 16.58 -1.17 2.04
CA GLY A 214 16.76 -1.24 0.58
C GLY A 214 17.76 -0.21 0.06
N ASN A 215 17.86 -0.12 -1.27
CA ASN A 215 18.84 0.72 -1.97
C ASN A 215 18.32 2.11 -2.39
N GLY A 216 17.06 2.42 -2.08
CA GLY A 216 16.37 3.65 -2.44
C GLY A 216 15.91 3.69 -3.89
N VAL A 217 15.73 2.54 -4.55
CA VAL A 217 15.25 2.50 -5.94
C VAL A 217 13.74 2.69 -5.98
N GLY A 218 13.28 3.54 -6.89
CA GLY A 218 11.86 3.77 -7.17
C GLY A 218 11.49 5.24 -7.10
N THR A 219 10.24 5.55 -7.47
CA THR A 219 9.66 6.88 -7.21
C THR A 219 9.57 7.09 -5.70
N SER A 220 9.84 8.32 -5.25
CA SER A 220 9.78 8.73 -3.85
C SER A 220 9.18 10.12 -3.72
N GLY A 221 8.61 10.44 -2.55
CA GLY A 221 7.96 11.74 -2.34
C GLY A 221 6.64 11.85 -3.11
N THR A 222 6.30 13.05 -3.56
CA THR A 222 5.07 13.31 -4.33
C THR A 222 5.33 13.41 -5.83
N PHE A 223 4.32 13.10 -6.63
CA PHE A 223 4.33 13.23 -8.08
C PHE A 223 2.94 13.58 -8.61
N GLN A 224 2.89 14.14 -9.82
CA GLN A 224 1.67 14.61 -10.45
C GLN A 224 1.22 13.65 -11.56
N THR A 225 -0.09 13.48 -11.70
CA THR A 225 -0.67 12.73 -12.84
C THR A 225 -0.68 13.55 -14.13
N GLU A 226 -0.65 12.86 -15.26
CA GLU A 226 -0.91 13.40 -16.59
C GLU A 226 -2.31 12.97 -17.08
N ALA A 227 -3.05 13.90 -17.69
CA ALA A 227 -4.36 13.64 -18.32
C ALA A 227 -4.20 12.89 -19.66
N THR A 228 -3.71 11.66 -19.61
CA THR A 228 -3.62 10.75 -20.75
C THR A 228 -4.12 9.37 -20.35
N PRO A 229 -5.11 8.80 -21.06
CA PRO A 229 -5.73 7.56 -20.64
C PRO A 229 -4.77 6.36 -20.59
N ARG A 230 -4.91 5.54 -19.54
CA ARG A 230 -4.20 4.27 -19.38
C ARG A 230 -4.92 3.37 -18.36
N ASP A 231 -4.84 2.06 -18.57
CA ASP A 231 -5.38 1.03 -17.64
C ASP A 231 -6.87 1.24 -17.26
N GLY A 232 -7.65 1.85 -18.17
CA GLY A 232 -9.07 2.13 -17.95
C GLY A 232 -9.37 3.45 -17.22
N PHE A 233 -8.35 4.25 -16.89
CA PHE A 233 -8.49 5.58 -16.28
C PHE A 233 -8.06 6.69 -17.23
N ASP A 234 -8.52 7.92 -16.96
CA ASP A 234 -8.16 9.13 -17.73
C ASP A 234 -6.80 9.72 -17.34
N GLN A 235 -6.24 9.27 -16.23
CA GLN A 235 -5.00 9.77 -15.65
C GLN A 235 -3.93 8.68 -15.62
N ARG A 236 -2.68 9.09 -15.70
CA ARG A 236 -1.52 8.20 -15.58
C ARG A 236 -0.33 8.91 -14.95
N ALA A 237 0.66 8.15 -14.52
CA ALA A 237 1.98 8.67 -14.18
C ALA A 237 3.08 7.77 -14.75
N THR A 238 4.30 8.32 -14.84
CA THR A 238 5.51 7.54 -15.11
C THR A 238 6.24 7.32 -13.79
N LEU A 239 6.43 6.07 -13.39
CA LEU A 239 7.04 5.68 -12.13
C LEU A 239 8.34 4.91 -12.35
N SER A 240 9.26 5.03 -11.39
CA SER A 240 10.33 4.04 -11.22
C SER A 240 9.86 3.02 -10.19
N ILE A 241 9.95 1.72 -10.51
CA ILE A 241 9.52 0.63 -9.63
C ILE A 241 10.73 -0.29 -9.39
N PRO A 242 11.13 -0.56 -8.13
CA PRO A 242 12.27 -1.43 -7.84
C PRO A 242 12.03 -2.88 -8.28
N ALA A 243 13.11 -3.63 -8.51
CA ALA A 243 13.08 -5.09 -8.58
C ALA A 243 12.55 -5.67 -7.26
N TYR A 244 11.75 -6.74 -7.33
CA TYR A 244 11.06 -7.29 -6.16
C TYR A 244 10.30 -6.21 -5.36
N GLY A 245 9.78 -5.22 -6.09
CA GLY A 245 9.33 -3.96 -5.56
C GLY A 245 7.88 -3.99 -5.10
N PHE A 246 7.62 -3.45 -3.93
CA PHE A 246 6.28 -3.19 -3.42
C PHE A 246 6.17 -1.73 -3.01
N MET A 247 5.22 -1.04 -3.63
CA MET A 247 4.96 0.37 -3.39
C MET A 247 3.50 0.60 -3.05
N VAL A 248 3.24 1.51 -2.12
CA VAL A 248 1.91 2.03 -1.83
C VAL A 248 1.91 3.51 -2.17
N LEU A 249 1.05 3.88 -3.10
CA LEU A 249 0.80 5.24 -3.54
C LEU A 249 -0.49 5.71 -2.87
N GLN A 250 -0.48 6.90 -2.30
CA GLN A 250 -1.66 7.55 -1.73
C GLN A 250 -2.02 8.72 -2.64
N HIS A 251 -3.27 8.76 -3.09
CA HIS A 251 -3.80 10.00 -3.65
C HIS A 251 -3.93 10.99 -2.51
N GLU A 252 -3.24 12.11 -2.63
CA GLU A 252 -3.53 13.23 -1.76
C GLU A 252 -4.79 13.88 -2.34
N PRO A 253 -5.95 13.80 -1.65
CA PRO A 253 -7.09 14.58 -2.10
C PRO A 253 -6.63 16.04 -2.19
N GLU A 254 -6.90 16.69 -3.33
CA GLU A 254 -6.90 18.16 -3.33
C GLU A 254 -7.82 18.56 -2.18
N PHE A 255 -7.25 19.19 -1.15
CA PHE A 255 -7.83 19.48 0.15
C PHE A 255 -9.36 19.63 0.15
N ASP A 256 -10.09 18.56 0.49
CA ASP A 256 -11.42 18.71 1.10
C ASP A 256 -11.16 18.59 2.60
N GLY A 257 -10.81 19.72 3.22
CA GLY A 257 -11.08 19.89 4.63
C GLY A 257 -12.54 19.53 4.92
N CYS A 258 -12.87 19.25 6.19
CA CYS A 258 -14.21 18.86 6.57
C CYS A 258 -15.31 19.86 6.13
N ASN A 259 -14.91 21.11 5.85
CA ASN A 259 -15.63 22.11 5.08
C ASN A 259 -14.65 23.22 4.61
N ASP A 260 -15.18 24.28 4.00
CA ASP A 260 -14.45 25.43 3.47
C ASP A 260 -13.59 26.21 4.52
N ALA A 261 -13.74 25.92 5.81
CA ALA A 261 -12.95 26.52 6.88
C ALA A 261 -11.80 25.64 7.38
N ASP A 262 -11.68 24.39 6.92
CA ASP A 262 -10.62 23.46 7.30
C ASP A 262 -9.49 23.53 6.26
N LEU A 263 -8.60 24.49 6.47
CA LEU A 263 -7.59 24.97 5.52
C LEU A 263 -6.17 24.59 5.93
N ALA A 264 -5.99 24.01 7.12
CA ALA A 264 -4.68 23.67 7.67
C ALA A 264 -4.70 22.31 8.37
N GLU A 265 -3.55 21.65 8.38
CA GLU A 265 -3.40 20.40 9.13
C GLU A 265 -3.50 20.64 10.66
N PRO A 266 -4.18 19.76 11.41
CA PRO A 266 -4.73 18.47 10.97
C PRO A 266 -6.11 18.57 10.29
N LEU A 267 -6.19 18.16 9.01
CA LEU A 267 -7.45 18.16 8.27
C LEU A 267 -8.47 17.19 8.89
N GLY A 268 -9.73 17.62 8.93
CA GLY A 268 -10.83 16.98 9.65
C GLY A 268 -11.10 17.59 11.03
N VAL A 269 -10.34 18.60 11.44
CA VAL A 269 -10.44 19.27 12.74
C VAL A 269 -10.29 20.77 12.58
N LEU A 270 -11.35 21.51 12.87
CA LEU A 270 -11.29 22.97 12.90
C LEU A 270 -10.60 23.48 14.16
N ASP A 271 -9.45 24.13 13.99
CA ASP A 271 -8.66 24.71 15.07
C ASP A 271 -8.04 26.09 14.74
N LEU A 272 -7.03 26.51 15.50
CA LEU A 272 -6.41 27.82 15.32
C LEU A 272 -5.49 27.88 14.09
N ALA A 273 -4.98 26.74 13.63
CA ALA A 273 -4.18 26.63 12.42
C ALA A 273 -5.01 27.03 11.20
N ASP A 274 -6.28 26.62 11.13
CA ASP A 274 -7.21 27.00 10.06
C ASP A 274 -7.48 28.50 10.01
N ILE A 275 -7.75 29.09 11.17
CA ILE A 275 -7.95 30.54 11.28
C ILE A 275 -6.70 31.28 10.81
N SER A 276 -5.53 30.76 11.17
CA SER A 276 -4.24 31.34 10.79
C SER A 276 -3.97 31.19 9.29
N ALA A 277 -4.31 30.03 8.72
CA ALA A 277 -4.18 29.75 7.29
C ALA A 277 -5.14 30.61 6.46
N PHE A 278 -6.41 30.72 6.87
CA PHE A 278 -7.36 31.63 6.25
C PHE A 278 -6.87 33.08 6.28
N ALA A 279 -6.42 33.56 7.45
CA ALA A 279 -5.95 34.93 7.58
C ALA A 279 -4.72 35.21 6.70
N ALA A 280 -3.78 34.26 6.62
CA ALA A 280 -2.61 34.38 5.76
C ALA A 280 -3.00 34.37 4.27
N GLY A 281 -3.81 33.40 3.85
CA GLY A 281 -4.29 33.25 2.47
C GLY A 281 -5.11 34.45 2.01
N PHE A 282 -6.03 34.95 2.85
CA PHE A 282 -6.85 36.12 2.58
C PHE A 282 -6.00 37.38 2.35
N LEU A 283 -4.95 37.57 3.17
CA LEU A 283 -4.03 38.70 3.00
C LEU A 283 -3.15 38.58 1.75
N SER A 284 -2.83 37.35 1.32
CA SER A 284 -2.07 37.09 0.10
C SER A 284 -2.93 36.94 -1.16
N GLN A 285 -4.26 37.04 -1.03
CA GLN A 285 -5.21 36.79 -2.12
C GLN A 285 -5.04 35.39 -2.72
N ASP A 286 -4.94 34.39 -1.85
CA ASP A 286 -4.90 32.98 -2.25
C ASP A 286 -6.30 32.56 -2.75
N PRO A 287 -6.44 31.98 -3.96
CA PRO A 287 -7.70 31.45 -4.48
C PRO A 287 -8.46 30.53 -3.51
N ALA A 288 -7.77 29.79 -2.64
CA ALA A 288 -8.40 28.93 -1.63
C ALA A 288 -9.18 29.71 -0.54
N THR A 289 -9.01 31.03 -0.47
CA THR A 289 -9.66 31.91 0.52
C THR A 289 -10.70 32.87 -0.06
N ASP A 290 -10.98 32.76 -1.37
CA ASP A 290 -12.15 33.37 -2.04
C ASP A 290 -13.35 32.42 -1.91
N LEU A 291 -13.95 32.41 -0.73
CA LEU A 291 -14.95 31.41 -0.34
C LEU A 291 -16.33 31.69 -0.94
N ASN A 292 -16.58 32.90 -1.44
CA ASN A 292 -17.81 33.19 -2.19
C ASN A 292 -17.63 33.05 -3.72
N GLY A 293 -16.38 32.90 -4.19
CA GLY A 293 -16.02 32.65 -5.58
C GLY A 293 -16.23 33.84 -6.52
N ASP A 294 -16.23 35.07 -5.99
CA ASP A 294 -16.48 36.29 -6.78
C ASP A 294 -15.20 36.95 -7.33
N GLY A 295 -14.03 36.41 -6.97
CA GLY A 295 -12.71 36.91 -7.37
C GLY A 295 -12.25 38.12 -6.56
N VAL A 296 -12.90 38.45 -5.44
CA VAL A 296 -12.63 39.61 -4.59
C VAL A 296 -12.59 39.23 -3.11
N TRP A 297 -11.38 39.15 -2.55
CA TRP A 297 -11.15 38.95 -1.11
C TRP A 297 -11.69 40.11 -0.27
N ASP A 298 -12.90 39.94 0.25
CA ASP A 298 -13.61 40.96 1.02
C ASP A 298 -14.32 40.40 2.28
N LEU A 299 -15.22 41.20 2.86
CA LEU A 299 -15.94 40.80 4.07
C LEU A 299 -16.88 39.60 3.88
N ASN A 300 -17.26 39.30 2.64
CA ASN A 300 -18.11 38.16 2.32
C ASN A 300 -17.34 36.85 2.49
N ASP A 301 -16.05 36.78 2.13
CA ASP A 301 -15.23 35.59 2.36
C ASP A 301 -14.99 35.37 3.84
N ILE A 302 -14.71 36.44 4.60
CA ILE A 302 -14.58 36.37 6.05
C ILE A 302 -15.89 35.84 6.67
N SER A 303 -17.04 36.32 6.18
CA SER A 303 -18.34 35.84 6.65
C SER A 303 -18.58 34.38 6.29
N ALA A 304 -18.17 33.93 5.10
CA ALA A 304 -18.28 32.54 4.66
C ALA A 304 -17.39 31.62 5.49
N PHE A 305 -16.13 32.01 5.74
CA PHE A 305 -15.20 31.29 6.60
C PHE A 305 -15.75 31.13 8.01
N VAL A 306 -16.20 32.22 8.63
CA VAL A 306 -16.77 32.17 9.99
C VAL A 306 -18.01 31.29 10.04
N ALA A 307 -18.85 31.31 9.01
CA ALA A 307 -20.03 30.45 8.94
C ALA A 307 -19.66 28.96 8.86
N ALA A 308 -18.70 28.61 7.99
CA ALA A 308 -18.19 27.24 7.85
C ALA A 308 -17.46 26.78 9.14
N PHE A 309 -16.63 27.63 9.73
CA PHE A 309 -15.92 27.31 10.98
C PHE A 309 -16.89 27.05 12.14
N LEU A 310 -17.95 27.85 12.26
CA LEU A 310 -18.98 27.66 13.28
C LEU A 310 -19.93 26.49 13.01
N ALA A 311 -20.08 26.08 11.74
CA ALA A 311 -20.85 24.89 11.38
C ALA A 311 -20.18 23.60 11.89
N GLY A 312 -18.86 23.62 12.06
CA GLY A 312 -18.09 22.47 12.51
C GLY A 312 -17.82 21.48 11.37
N CYS A 313 -16.99 20.48 11.66
CA CYS A 313 -16.86 19.30 10.81
C CYS A 313 -18.07 18.37 10.98
N PRO A 314 -18.59 17.76 9.90
CA PRO A 314 -19.65 16.74 9.96
C PRO A 314 -19.23 15.46 10.71
#